data_AF-A0ABD3M423-F1
#
_entry.id   AF-A0ABD3M423-F1
#
_cell.length_a   1.000
_cell.length_b   1.000
_cell.length_c   1.000
_cell.angle_alpha   90.00
_cell.angle_beta   90.00
_cell.angle_gamma   90.00
#
_symmetry.space_group_name_H-M   'P 1'
#
loop_
_entity.id
_entity.type
_entity.pdbx_description
1 polymer ?
#
loop_
_entity_poly.entity_id
_entity_poly.type
_entity_poly.pdbx_seq_one_letter_code
_entity_poly.pdbx_strand_id
1 'polypeptide(L)'
;MAGYGNSGSIPSVLEQMDYFMKEESRPQTEEERIRDQALWNDYRSTRPHLASTPSAEAGRVIVNNRVAIVKDILKRASTLDSAGIPLDEKGLDKTMRALSSILIYGTRTDGQYNELEVVSKEAWDVNGVVALAKFLDERMCVPRDMGAMSADAIKRLSVL
;
A
#
# COMPACT_ATOMS: atom_id res chain seq x y z
N MET A 1 4.38 -55.14 -14.32
CA MET A 1 3.46 -54.09 -13.84
C MET A 1 4.30 -52.95 -13.30
N ALA A 2 4.44 -51.86 -14.05
CA ALA A 2 5.15 -50.67 -13.59
C ALA A 2 4.20 -49.88 -12.67
N GLY A 3 4.54 -49.81 -11.38
CA GLY A 3 3.78 -49.06 -10.39
C GLY A 3 3.91 -47.56 -10.65
N TYR A 4 2.78 -46.87 -10.69
CA TYR A 4 2.68 -45.43 -10.64
C TYR A 4 3.18 -44.92 -9.29
N GLY A 5 4.49 -44.73 -9.17
CA GLY A 5 5.18 -44.14 -8.03
C GLY A 5 5.46 -42.66 -8.25
N ASN A 6 4.45 -41.87 -8.58
CA ASN A 6 4.51 -40.42 -8.43
C ASN A 6 3.32 -40.01 -7.56
N SER A 7 3.40 -40.33 -6.26
CA SER A 7 2.64 -39.61 -5.25
C SER A 7 3.14 -38.17 -5.29
N GLY A 8 2.47 -37.34 -6.09
CA GLY A 8 2.80 -35.93 -6.27
C GLY A 8 2.97 -35.30 -4.90
N SER A 9 4.19 -34.83 -4.62
CA SER A 9 4.45 -34.03 -3.44
C SER A 9 3.49 -32.84 -3.47
N ILE A 10 2.74 -32.66 -2.38
CA ILE A 10 1.94 -31.45 -2.18
C ILE A 10 2.95 -30.29 -2.27
N PRO A 11 2.79 -29.33 -3.20
CA PRO A 11 3.68 -28.19 -3.28
C PRO A 11 3.73 -27.51 -1.92
N SER A 12 4.91 -27.06 -1.49
CA SER A 12 5.02 -26.26 -0.26
C SER A 12 4.33 -24.92 -0.48
N VAL A 13 3.02 -24.87 -0.22
CA VAL A 13 2.18 -23.69 -0.44
C VAL A 13 2.64 -22.54 0.46
N LEU A 14 3.11 -22.84 1.67
CA LEU A 14 3.58 -21.84 2.62
C LEU A 14 4.83 -21.11 2.12
N GLU A 15 5.82 -21.84 1.60
CA GLU A 15 7.03 -21.23 1.03
C GLU A 15 6.72 -20.36 -0.20
N GLN A 16 5.76 -20.78 -1.02
CA GLN A 16 5.29 -19.99 -2.15
C GLN A 16 4.57 -18.72 -1.70
N MET A 17 3.73 -18.79 -0.66
CA MET A 17 3.04 -17.62 -0.10
C MET A 17 4.03 -16.60 0.46
N ASP A 18 5.02 -17.04 1.24
CA ASP A 18 6.06 -16.16 1.79
C ASP A 18 6.90 -15.51 0.68
N TYR A 19 7.18 -16.26 -0.39
CA TYR A 19 7.85 -15.74 -1.57
C TYR A 19 7.03 -14.63 -2.25
N PHE A 20 5.74 -14.86 -2.50
CA PHE A 20 4.87 -13.86 -3.11
C PHE A 20 4.72 -12.61 -2.24
N MET A 21 4.57 -12.75 -0.92
CA MET A 21 4.52 -11.59 -0.02
C MET A 21 5.80 -10.75 -0.09
N LYS A 22 6.98 -11.38 -0.16
CA LYS A 22 8.25 -10.68 -0.32
C LYS A 22 8.38 -10.00 -1.68
N GLU A 23 7.97 -10.67 -2.76
CA GLU A 23 8.00 -10.10 -4.12
C GLU A 23 7.01 -8.95 -4.29
N GLU A 24 5.84 -8.99 -3.68
CA GLU A 24 4.84 -7.91 -3.78
C GLU A 24 5.22 -6.67 -2.96
N SER A 25 5.92 -6.88 -1.83
CA SER A 25 6.33 -5.80 -0.92
C SER A 25 7.71 -5.22 -1.22
N ARG A 26 8.52 -5.86 -2.09
CA ARG A 26 9.84 -5.33 -2.42
C ARG A 26 9.75 -3.98 -3.15
N PRO A 27 10.76 -3.12 -3.00
CA PRO A 27 10.89 -1.93 -3.83
C PRO A 27 10.86 -2.28 -5.32
N GLN A 28 10.15 -1.46 -6.11
CA GLN A 28 10.16 -1.59 -7.56
C GLN A 28 11.51 -1.18 -8.13
N THR A 29 11.92 -1.87 -9.20
CA THR A 29 13.01 -1.35 -10.04
C THR A 29 12.53 -0.18 -10.89
N GLU A 30 13.46 0.60 -11.45
CA GLU A 30 13.11 1.71 -12.33
C GLU A 30 12.39 1.24 -13.61
N GLU A 31 12.79 0.09 -14.17
CA GLU A 31 12.14 -0.50 -15.35
C GLU A 31 10.71 -0.96 -15.03
N GLU A 32 10.48 -1.52 -13.85
CA GLU A 32 9.13 -1.88 -13.38
C GLU A 32 8.27 -0.64 -13.20
N ARG A 33 8.80 0.40 -12.54
CA ARG A 33 8.11 1.67 -12.33
C ARG A 33 7.71 2.32 -13.66
N ILE A 34 8.60 2.35 -14.65
CA ILE A 34 8.30 2.90 -15.99
C ILE A 34 7.21 2.08 -16.70
N ARG A 35 7.30 0.74 -16.67
CA ARG A 35 6.29 -0.14 -17.29
C ARG A 35 4.93 0.03 -16.64
N ASP A 36 4.88 0.04 -15.31
CA ASP A 36 3.65 0.20 -14.55
C ASP A 36 3.05 1.58 -14.78
N GLN A 37 3.86 2.64 -14.81
CA GLN A 37 3.36 3.97 -15.12
C GLN A 37 2.80 4.06 -16.55
N ALA A 38 3.41 3.38 -17.53
CA ALA A 38 2.86 3.31 -18.89
C ALA A 38 1.52 2.58 -18.92
N LEU A 39 1.42 1.43 -18.26
CA LEU A 39 0.17 0.67 -18.13
C LEU A 39 -0.92 1.50 -17.44
N TRP A 40 -0.55 2.23 -16.38
CA TRP A 40 -1.45 3.13 -15.68
C TRP A 40 -1.92 4.29 -16.56
N ASN A 41 -1.03 4.85 -17.38
CA ASN A 41 -1.34 5.91 -18.34
C ASN A 41 -2.36 5.44 -19.39
N ASP A 42 -2.21 4.21 -19.88
CA ASP A 42 -3.18 3.60 -20.79
C ASP A 42 -4.52 3.36 -20.08
N TYR A 43 -4.49 2.87 -18.84
CA TYR A 43 -5.70 2.63 -18.06
C TYR A 43 -6.48 3.93 -17.73
N ARG A 44 -5.77 5.01 -17.37
CA ARG A 44 -6.37 6.33 -17.07
C ARG A 44 -6.80 7.09 -18.31
N SER A 45 -6.32 6.75 -19.50
CA SER A 45 -6.65 7.47 -20.76
C SER A 45 -8.16 7.57 -21.02
N THR A 46 -8.93 6.61 -20.52
CA THR A 46 -10.40 6.54 -20.61
C THR A 46 -11.10 6.88 -19.28
N ARG A 47 -10.34 7.21 -18.23
CA ARG A 47 -10.82 7.43 -16.85
C ARG A 47 -10.15 8.68 -16.26
N PRO A 48 -10.59 9.88 -16.65
CA PRO A 48 -9.94 11.14 -16.28
C PRO A 48 -9.98 11.45 -14.78
N HIS A 49 -10.86 10.77 -14.03
CA HIS A 49 -10.99 10.92 -12.59
C HIS A 49 -9.92 10.15 -11.80
N LEU A 50 -9.11 9.29 -12.41
CA LEU A 50 -8.05 8.56 -11.69
C LEU A 50 -6.83 9.46 -11.43
N ALA A 51 -6.15 9.24 -10.30
CA ALA A 51 -4.92 9.97 -9.98
C ALA A 51 -3.77 9.66 -10.96
N SER A 52 -2.81 10.58 -11.12
CA SER A 52 -1.73 10.48 -12.13
C SER A 52 -0.82 9.27 -11.97
N THR A 53 -0.72 8.72 -10.75
CA THR A 53 0.03 7.51 -10.45
C THR A 53 -0.85 6.52 -9.68
N PRO A 54 -0.56 5.21 -9.73
CA PRO A 54 -1.24 4.22 -8.90
C PRO A 54 -1.11 4.51 -7.40
N SER A 55 0.06 5.00 -6.97
CA SER A 55 0.33 5.39 -5.58
C SER A 55 -0.54 6.58 -5.15
N ALA A 56 -0.67 7.61 -5.99
CA ALA A 56 -1.54 8.74 -5.69
C ALA A 56 -3.01 8.36 -5.64
N GLU A 57 -3.42 7.34 -6.41
CA GLU A 57 -4.76 6.78 -6.32
C GLU A 57 -5.00 6.11 -4.95
N ALA A 58 -4.03 5.36 -4.44
CA ALA A 58 -4.09 4.79 -3.09
C ALA A 58 -4.24 5.88 -2.03
N GLY A 59 -3.39 6.92 -2.08
CA GLY A 59 -3.48 8.06 -1.16
C GLY A 59 -4.83 8.77 -1.24
N ARG A 60 -5.39 8.96 -2.45
CA ARG A 60 -6.74 9.51 -2.63
C ARG A 60 -7.82 8.64 -1.98
N VAL A 61 -7.77 7.33 -2.16
CA VAL A 61 -8.72 6.38 -1.56
C VAL A 61 -8.68 6.46 -0.04
N ILE A 62 -7.48 6.54 0.55
CA ILE A 62 -7.28 6.69 2.00
C ILE A 62 -7.93 7.99 2.52
N VAL A 63 -7.69 9.13 1.85
CA VAL A 63 -8.29 10.42 2.24
C VAL A 63 -9.81 10.39 2.15
N ASN A 64 -10.35 9.84 1.06
CA ASN A 64 -11.80 9.78 0.83
C ASN A 64 -12.52 8.91 1.87
N ASN A 65 -11.86 7.84 2.35
CA ASN A 65 -12.41 6.90 3.33
C ASN A 65 -11.95 7.15 4.76
N ARG A 66 -11.24 8.26 5.01
CA ARG A 66 -10.54 8.55 6.27
C ARG A 66 -11.40 8.37 7.51
N VAL A 67 -12.61 8.93 7.50
CA VAL A 67 -13.53 8.86 8.65
C VAL A 67 -13.94 7.43 8.98
N ALA A 68 -14.15 6.60 7.96
CA ALA A 68 -14.54 5.20 8.15
C ALA A 68 -13.36 4.38 8.71
N ILE A 69 -12.15 4.60 8.17
CA ILE A 69 -10.92 3.93 8.61
C ILE A 69 -10.61 4.28 10.07
N VAL A 70 -10.65 5.57 10.43
CA VAL A 70 -10.42 6.03 11.81
C VAL A 70 -11.40 5.36 12.78
N LYS A 71 -12.70 5.32 12.44
CA LYS A 71 -13.70 4.66 13.27
C LYS A 71 -13.47 3.15 13.41
N ASP A 72 -13.03 2.45 12.36
CA ASP A 72 -12.72 1.02 12.44
C ASP A 72 -11.49 0.74 13.30
N ILE A 73 -10.44 1.57 13.21
CA ILE A 73 -9.24 1.45 14.05
C ILE A 73 -9.60 1.69 15.52
N LEU A 74 -10.31 2.77 15.83
CA LEU A 74 -10.66 3.12 17.22
C LEU A 74 -11.55 2.05 17.88
N LYS A 75 -12.44 1.40 17.12
CA LYS A 75 -13.23 0.25 17.63
C LYS A 75 -12.36 -0.93 18.06
N ARG A 76 -11.13 -1.02 17.57
CA ARG A 76 -10.18 -2.11 17.83
C ARG A 76 -8.99 -1.67 18.67
N ALA A 77 -9.03 -0.47 19.24
CA ALA A 77 -7.93 0.13 19.99
C ALA A 77 -7.36 -0.81 21.07
N SER A 78 -8.22 -1.54 21.79
CA SER A 78 -7.79 -2.50 22.83
C SER A 78 -6.91 -3.64 22.31
N THR A 79 -6.99 -3.97 21.02
CA THR A 79 -6.17 -5.01 20.38
C THR A 79 -4.93 -4.46 19.66
N LEU A 80 -4.80 -3.13 19.55
CA LEU A 80 -3.78 -2.44 18.75
C LEU A 80 -2.78 -1.64 19.60
N ASP A 81 -2.85 -1.75 20.93
CA ASP A 81 -2.05 -0.93 21.86
C ASP A 81 -0.53 -1.09 21.67
N SER A 82 -0.08 -2.24 21.14
CA SER A 82 1.32 -2.52 20.80
C SER A 82 1.67 -2.34 19.31
N ALA A 83 0.71 -1.95 18.46
CA ALA A 83 0.91 -1.91 17.01
C ALA A 83 1.70 -0.67 16.54
N GLY A 84 1.97 0.30 17.41
CA GLY A 84 2.67 1.55 17.04
C GLY A 84 1.79 2.54 16.26
N ILE A 85 0.49 2.29 16.18
CA ILE A 85 -0.51 3.16 15.57
C ILE A 85 -1.09 4.08 16.66
N PRO A 86 -1.21 5.40 16.44
CA PRO A 86 -1.91 6.27 17.38
C PRO A 86 -3.35 5.78 17.62
N LEU A 87 -3.80 5.78 18.86
CA LEU A 87 -5.15 5.30 19.24
C LEU A 87 -6.10 6.42 19.64
N ASP A 88 -5.77 7.66 19.26
CA ASP A 88 -6.63 8.83 19.37
C ASP A 88 -7.01 9.37 17.98
N GLU A 89 -8.19 9.98 17.88
CA GLU A 89 -8.73 10.46 16.60
C GLU A 89 -7.81 11.49 15.93
N LYS A 90 -7.17 12.37 16.71
CA LYS A 90 -6.30 13.43 16.18
C LYS A 90 -4.97 12.85 15.67
N GLY A 91 -4.38 11.93 16.42
CA GLY A 91 -3.19 11.18 16.02
C GLY A 91 -3.44 10.41 14.72
N LEU A 92 -4.54 9.66 14.66
CA LEU A 92 -4.91 8.90 13.45
C LEU A 92 -5.16 9.79 12.25
N ASP A 93 -5.90 10.90 12.41
CA ASP A 93 -6.13 11.86 11.31
C ASP A 93 -4.81 12.40 10.76
N LYS A 94 -3.87 12.75 11.64
CA LYS A 94 -2.53 13.21 11.27
C LYS A 94 -1.74 12.13 10.53
N THR A 95 -1.69 10.90 11.05
CA THR A 95 -0.95 9.79 10.45
C THR A 95 -1.55 9.38 9.10
N MET A 96 -2.88 9.40 8.96
CA MET A 96 -3.58 9.14 7.70
C MET A 96 -3.25 10.19 6.62
N ARG A 97 -3.21 11.46 7.00
CA ARG A 97 -2.78 12.54 6.09
C ARG A 97 -1.33 12.37 5.70
N ALA A 98 -0.45 12.03 6.63
CA ALA A 98 0.96 11.79 6.37
C ALA A 98 1.16 10.62 5.38
N LEU A 99 0.53 9.48 5.63
CA LEU A 99 0.57 8.34 4.71
C LEU A 99 0.03 8.71 3.32
N SER A 100 -1.07 9.46 3.26
CA SER A 100 -1.63 9.93 1.99
C SER A 100 -0.69 10.88 1.26
N SER A 101 -0.01 11.79 1.97
CA SER A 101 0.99 12.69 1.39
C SER A 101 2.18 11.93 0.79
N ILE A 102 2.67 10.89 1.48
CA ILE A 102 3.73 10.02 0.99
C ILE A 102 3.29 9.33 -0.31
N LEU A 103 2.08 8.77 -0.32
CA LEU A 103 1.54 8.06 -1.49
C LEU A 103 1.26 9.00 -2.67
N ILE A 104 0.76 10.21 -2.42
CA ILE A 104 0.41 11.17 -3.48
C ILE A 104 1.64 11.84 -4.07
N TYR A 105 2.50 12.41 -3.24
CA TYR A 105 3.62 13.22 -3.72
C TYR A 105 4.87 12.38 -3.97
N GLY A 106 4.95 11.18 -3.40
CA GLY A 106 6.04 10.24 -3.64
C GLY A 106 7.40 10.81 -3.24
N THR A 107 8.42 10.29 -3.89
CA THR A 107 9.81 10.76 -3.80
C THR A 107 10.23 11.33 -5.16
N ARG A 108 11.43 11.93 -5.21
CA ARG A 108 11.97 12.50 -6.45
C ARG A 108 12.03 11.53 -7.64
N THR A 109 12.08 10.23 -7.38
CA THR A 109 12.10 9.20 -8.43
C THR A 109 10.73 8.94 -9.04
N ASP A 110 9.63 9.39 -8.42
CA ASP A 110 8.27 9.14 -8.90
C ASP A 110 7.86 10.08 -10.04
N GLY A 111 8.53 11.23 -10.19
CA GLY A 111 8.55 12.04 -11.40
C GLY A 111 7.28 12.86 -11.71
N GLN A 112 6.16 12.60 -11.04
CA GLN A 112 4.87 13.25 -11.34
C GLN A 112 4.50 14.42 -10.42
N TYR A 113 5.11 14.52 -9.22
CA TYR A 113 4.79 15.54 -8.22
C TYR A 113 6.04 16.08 -7.49
N ASN A 114 7.16 16.17 -8.21
CA ASN A 114 8.47 16.50 -7.64
C ASN A 114 8.49 17.85 -6.89
N GLU A 115 7.63 18.78 -7.29
CA GLU A 115 7.48 20.09 -6.65
C GLU A 115 6.92 20.03 -5.21
N LEU A 116 6.30 18.91 -4.82
CA LEU A 116 5.76 18.67 -3.48
C LEU A 116 6.53 17.58 -2.71
N GLU A 117 7.73 17.21 -3.15
CA GLU A 117 8.60 16.21 -2.49
C GLU A 117 8.85 16.56 -1.01
N VAL A 118 9.02 17.85 -0.69
CA VAL A 118 9.24 18.30 0.70
C VAL A 118 8.09 17.87 1.61
N VAL A 119 6.85 17.92 1.13
CA VAL A 119 5.66 17.52 1.88
C VAL A 119 5.66 16.02 2.18
N SER A 120 6.10 15.21 1.20
CA SER A 120 6.27 13.77 1.40
C SER A 120 7.38 13.48 2.42
N LYS A 121 8.51 14.18 2.32
CA LYS A 121 9.64 14.03 3.25
C LYS A 121 9.25 14.36 4.68
N GLU A 122 8.54 15.47 4.92
CA GLU A 122 8.05 15.84 6.25
C GLU A 122 7.00 14.86 6.78
N ALA A 123 6.22 14.24 5.89
CA ALA A 123 5.23 13.23 6.27
C ALA A 123 5.86 11.93 6.80
N TRP A 124 7.08 11.58 6.36
CA TRP A 124 7.83 10.44 6.89
C TRP A 124 8.21 10.59 8.38
N ASP A 125 8.34 11.82 8.86
CA ASP A 125 8.67 12.11 10.27
C ASP A 125 7.45 11.94 11.21
N VAL A 126 6.27 11.63 10.68
CA VAL A 126 5.07 11.41 11.48
C VAL A 126 5.05 9.99 12.06
N ASN A 127 5.07 9.92 13.39
CA ASN A 127 5.01 8.65 14.12
C ASN A 127 3.80 7.80 13.70
N GLY A 128 4.06 6.50 13.49
CA GLY A 128 3.05 5.49 13.21
C GLY A 128 2.61 5.38 11.74
N VAL A 129 3.22 6.10 10.81
CA VAL A 129 2.88 6.03 9.37
C VAL A 129 3.09 4.64 8.79
N VAL A 130 4.26 4.04 9.05
CA VAL A 130 4.57 2.67 8.61
C VAL A 130 3.63 1.66 9.28
N ALA A 131 3.42 1.80 10.59
CA ALA A 131 2.50 0.93 11.34
C ALA A 131 1.07 0.99 10.78
N LEU A 132 0.62 2.18 10.38
CA LEU A 132 -0.66 2.37 9.70
C LEU A 132 -0.68 1.70 8.32
N ALA A 133 0.39 1.86 7.52
CA ALA A 133 0.48 1.19 6.22
C ALA A 133 0.39 -0.33 6.37
N LYS A 134 1.09 -0.91 7.35
CA LYS A 134 1.01 -2.34 7.69
C LYS A 134 -0.38 -2.79 8.09
N PHE A 135 -1.04 -2.03 8.95
CA PHE A 135 -2.42 -2.35 9.33
C PHE A 135 -3.38 -2.30 8.14
N LEU A 136 -3.22 -1.34 7.24
CA LEU A 136 -4.05 -1.22 6.05
C LEU A 136 -3.79 -2.37 5.08
N ASP A 137 -2.53 -2.77 4.89
CA ASP A 137 -2.13 -3.91 4.07
C ASP A 137 -2.78 -5.21 4.55
N GLU A 138 -2.72 -5.50 5.85
CA GLU A 138 -3.37 -6.69 6.45
C GLU A 138 -4.91 -6.69 6.31
N ARG A 139 -5.53 -5.52 6.14
CA ARG A 139 -6.99 -5.35 6.06
C ARG A 139 -7.53 -5.23 4.64
N MET A 140 -6.68 -4.81 3.72
CA MET A 140 -7.07 -4.48 2.36
C MET A 140 -7.43 -5.75 1.60
N CYS A 141 -8.56 -5.71 0.90
CA CYS A 141 -8.99 -6.76 -0.02
C CYS A 141 -8.92 -6.22 -1.44
N VAL A 142 -8.04 -6.79 -2.26
CA VAL A 142 -7.92 -6.47 -3.69
C VAL A 142 -8.79 -7.46 -4.50
N PRO A 143 -9.61 -7.03 -5.47
CA PRO A 143 -9.76 -5.67 -6.00
C PRO A 143 -10.89 -4.85 -5.35
N ARG A 144 -11.47 -5.31 -4.24
CA ARG A 144 -12.66 -4.69 -3.62
C ARG A 144 -12.39 -3.26 -3.14
N ASP A 145 -11.29 -3.05 -2.44
CA ASP A 145 -10.98 -1.77 -1.78
C ASP A 145 -10.21 -0.82 -2.71
N MET A 146 -9.31 -1.37 -3.54
CA MET A 146 -8.61 -0.66 -4.62
C MET A 146 -8.01 -1.63 -5.64
N GLY A 147 -7.52 -1.09 -6.77
CA GLY A 147 -6.82 -1.87 -7.78
C GLY A 147 -5.43 -2.34 -7.33
N ALA A 148 -4.92 -3.42 -7.92
CA ALA A 148 -3.67 -4.07 -7.51
C ALA A 148 -2.47 -3.11 -7.47
N MET A 149 -2.26 -2.32 -8.53
CA MET A 149 -1.12 -1.38 -8.60
C MET A 149 -1.16 -0.30 -7.51
N SER A 150 -2.36 0.09 -7.07
CA SER A 150 -2.54 1.03 -5.96
C SER A 150 -2.31 0.34 -4.61
N ALA A 151 -2.79 -0.89 -4.45
CA ALA A 151 -2.55 -1.70 -3.27
C ALA A 151 -1.05 -1.99 -3.06
N ASP A 152 -0.31 -2.27 -4.13
CA ASP A 152 1.12 -2.54 -4.05
C ASP A 152 1.93 -1.34 -3.54
N ALA A 153 1.46 -0.11 -3.79
CA ALA A 153 2.07 1.08 -3.22
C ALA A 153 2.01 1.08 -1.68
N ILE A 154 0.90 0.61 -1.09
CA ILE A 154 0.76 0.47 0.37
C ILE A 154 1.62 -0.68 0.89
N LYS A 155 1.63 -1.83 0.19
CA LYS A 155 2.46 -3.00 0.53
C LYS A 155 3.96 -2.70 0.61
N ARG A 156 4.46 -1.84 -0.27
CA ARG A 156 5.87 -1.43 -0.24
C ARG A 156 6.20 -0.58 0.97
N LEU A 157 5.24 0.19 1.47
CA LEU A 157 5.40 1.00 2.68
C LEU A 157 5.23 0.17 3.96
N SER A 158 4.48 -0.93 3.92
CA SER A 158 4.21 -1.77 5.10
C SER A 158 5.42 -2.56 5.62
N VAL A 159 6.48 -2.65 4.82
CA VAL A 159 7.70 -3.43 5.13
C VAL A 159 8.95 -2.57 5.41
N LEU A 160 8.81 -1.24 5.43
CA LEU A 160 9.86 -0.30 5.82
C LEU A 160 9.98 -0.18 7.34
#